data_AF-A0A609XTD4-F1
#
_entry.id   AF-A0A609XTD4-F1
#
_cell.length_a   1.000
_cell.length_b   1.000
_cell.length_c   1.000
_cell.angle_alpha   90.00
_cell.angle_beta   90.00
_cell.angle_gamma   90.00
#
_symmetry.space_group_name_H-M   'P 1'
#
loop_
_entity.id
_entity.type
_entity.pdbx_description
1 polymer ?
#
loop_
_entity_poly.entity_id
_entity_poly.type
_entity_poly.pdbx_seq_one_letter_code
_entity_poly.pdbx_strand_id
1 'polypeptide(L)' 'MRISNIEWLKKRIGFIRKLGEQTARQRQIIDLLDNEAGLTEQERKLLHVLATAEKNDLQAQESERKQAVQKRIEG' A
#
# COMPACT_ATOMS: atom_id res chain seq x y z
N MET A 1 -12.78 -13.37 7.04
CA MET A 1 -13.23 -12.20 6.23
C MET A 1 -12.05 -11.75 5.37
N ARG A 2 -12.16 -11.76 4.03
CA ARG A 2 -11.08 -11.25 3.15
C ARG A 2 -11.07 -9.72 3.25
N ILE A 3 -9.95 -9.15 3.66
CA ILE A 3 -9.76 -7.69 3.68
C ILE A 3 -9.65 -7.22 2.23
N SER A 4 -10.41 -6.18 1.84
CA SER A 4 -10.32 -5.59 0.50
C SER A 4 -8.95 -4.91 0.32
N ASN A 5 -8.49 -4.73 -0.92
CA ASN A 5 -7.21 -4.08 -1.17
C ASN A 5 -7.16 -2.67 -0.56
N ILE A 6 -8.26 -1.91 -0.62
CA ILE A 6 -8.36 -0.57 -0.04
C ILE A 6 -8.30 -0.63 1.49
N GLU A 7 -9.04 -1.53 2.14
CA GLU A 7 -9.02 -1.67 3.61
C GLU A 7 -7.66 -2.12 4.14
N TRP A 8 -6.97 -2.99 3.39
CA TRP A 8 -5.59 -3.36 3.70
C TRP A 8 -4.67 -2.15 3.58
N LEU A 9 -4.86 -1.35 2.52
CA LEU A 9 -4.04 -0.19 2.27
C LEU A 9 -4.26 0.92 3.29
N LYS A 10 -5.50 1.21 3.71
CA LYS A 10 -5.80 2.21 4.75
C LYS A 10 -5.02 1.94 6.04
N LYS A 11 -4.98 0.68 6.48
CA LYS A 11 -4.18 0.26 7.64
C LYS A 11 -2.68 0.52 7.43
N ARG A 12 -2.17 0.24 6.23
CA ARG A 12 -0.74 0.40 5.90
C ARG A 12 -0.34 1.86 5.69
N ILE A 13 -1.21 2.65 5.08
CA ILE A 13 -1.02 4.10 4.86
C ILE A 13 -0.94 4.84 6.20
N GLY A 14 -1.68 4.41 7.23
CA GLY A 14 -1.51 4.94 8.59
C GLY A 14 -0.09 4.76 9.16
N PHE A 15 0.63 3.72 8.76
CA PHE A 15 2.06 3.55 9.08
C PHE A 15 2.96 4.38 8.17
N ILE A 16 2.69 4.41 6.85
CA ILE A 16 3.46 5.19 5.86
C ILE A 16 3.42 6.69 6.20
N ARG A 17 2.27 7.24 6.61
CA ARG A 17 2.14 8.63 7.08
C ARG A 17 3.07 8.96 8.24
N LYS A 18 3.36 8.00 9.12
CA LYS A 18 4.24 8.20 10.29
C LYS A 18 5.72 8.10 9.96
N LEU A 19 6.08 7.46 8.83
CA LEU A 19 7.47 7.26 8.42
C LEU A 19 8.09 8.51 7.75
N GLY A 20 7.31 9.58 7.55
CA GLY A 20 7.77 10.88 7.05
C GLY A 20 8.10 10.90 5.55
N GLU A 21 8.68 9.83 5.02
CA GLU A 21 8.97 9.68 3.59
C GLU A 21 7.89 8.88 2.88
N GLN A 22 7.27 9.52 1.88
CA GLN A 22 6.23 8.91 1.06
C GLN A 22 6.66 8.94 -0.41
N THR A 23 6.47 7.82 -1.10
CA THR A 23 6.64 7.78 -2.56
C THR A 23 5.58 8.62 -3.24
N ALA A 24 5.80 9.01 -4.51
CA ALA A 24 4.81 9.76 -5.28
C ALA A 24 3.47 9.00 -5.38
N ARG A 25 3.53 7.67 -5.51
CA ARG A 25 2.34 6.81 -5.53
C ARG A 25 1.60 6.81 -4.20
N GLN A 26 2.33 6.70 -3.08
CA GLN A 26 1.73 6.72 -1.75
C GLN A 26 1.06 8.06 -1.44
N ARG A 27 1.67 9.18 -1.86
CA ARG A 27 1.05 10.52 -1.77
C ARG A 27 -0.26 10.58 -2.55
N GLN A 28 -0.25 10.15 -3.81
CA GLN A 28 -1.47 10.14 -4.63
C GLN A 28 -2.58 9.27 -4.04
N ILE A 29 -2.22 8.09 -3.48
CA ILE A 29 -3.19 7.24 -2.79
C ILE A 29 -3.72 7.96 -1.53
N ILE A 30 -2.85 8.62 -0.75
CA ILE A 30 -3.25 9.41 0.43
C ILE A 30 -4.24 10.50 0.05
N ASP A 31 -3.97 11.28 -1.00
CA ASP A 31 -4.82 12.37 -1.46
C ASP A 31 -6.21 11.86 -1.89
N LEU A 32 -6.25 10.71 -2.58
CA LEU A 32 -7.50 10.05 -2.98
C LEU A 32 -8.25 9.48 -1.77
N LEU A 33 -7.55 8.93 -0.78
CA LEU A 33 -8.15 8.41 0.45
C LEU A 33 -8.72 9.51 1.35
N ASP A 34 -8.04 10.66 1.45
CA ASP A 34 -8.52 11.78 2.26
C ASP A 34 -9.82 12.38 1.69
N ASN A 35 -10.08 12.21 0.39
CA ASN A 35 -11.30 12.64 -0.28
C ASN A 35 -12.21 11.47 -0.74
N GLU A 36 -12.10 10.29 -0.13
CA GLU A 36 -12.76 9.05 -0.57
C GLU A 36 -14.29 9.20 -0.80
N ALA A 37 -14.95 10.00 0.03
CA ALA A 37 -16.39 10.25 -0.07
C ALA A 37 -16.76 11.04 -1.34
N GLY A 38 -15.91 11.97 -1.77
CA GLY A 38 -16.12 12.84 -2.92
C GLY A 38 -15.63 12.30 -4.26
N LEU A 39 -14.99 11.11 -4.28
CA LEU A 39 -14.39 10.58 -5.50
C LEU A 39 -15.44 10.27 -6.58
N THR A 40 -15.12 10.66 -7.81
CA THR A 40 -15.78 10.18 -9.02
C THR A 40 -15.52 8.68 -9.21
N GLU A 41 -16.31 8.02 -10.07
CA GLU A 41 -16.09 6.60 -10.38
C GLU A 41 -14.69 6.34 -10.99
N GLN A 42 -14.20 7.28 -11.79
CA GLN A 42 -12.86 7.21 -12.39
C GLN A 42 -11.76 7.27 -11.32
N GLU A 43 -11.90 8.18 -10.36
CA GLU A 43 -10.95 8.27 -9.23
C GLU A 43 -11.04 7.07 -8.30
N ARG A 44 -12.23 6.49 -8.09
CA ARG A 44 -12.36 5.21 -7.36
C ARG A 44 -11.64 4.08 -8.09
N LYS A 45 -11.78 3.97 -9.42
CA LYS A 45 -11.05 2.98 -10.23
C LYS A 45 -9.55 3.21 -10.15
N LEU A 46 -9.10 4.46 -10.24
CA LEU A 46 -7.69 4.83 -10.09
C LEU A 46 -7.16 4.43 -8.72
N LEU A 47 -7.88 4.76 -7.64
CA LEU A 47 -7.53 4.36 -6.27
C LEU A 47 -7.38 2.84 -6.16
N HIS A 48 -8.30 2.06 -6.73
CA HIS A 48 -8.21 0.60 -6.74
C HIS A 48 -6.97 0.07 -7.45
N VAL A 49 -6.63 0.63 -8.62
CA VAL A 49 -5.45 0.23 -9.39
C VAL A 49 -4.17 0.56 -8.62
N LEU A 50 -4.06 1.80 -8.11
CA LEU A 50 -2.91 2.26 -7.34
C LEU A 50 -2.74 1.46 -6.05
N ALA A 51 -3.83 1.19 -5.32
CA ALA A 51 -3.81 0.38 -4.11
C ALA A 51 -3.38 -1.07 -4.39
N THR A 52 -3.77 -1.63 -5.52
CA THR A 52 -3.38 -3.00 -5.89
C THR A 52 -1.88 -3.06 -6.23
N ALA A 53 -1.39 -2.11 -7.03
CA ALA A 53 0.04 -2.02 -7.35
C ALA A 53 0.90 -1.84 -6.09
N GLU A 54 0.52 -0.90 -5.22
CA GLU A 54 1.24 -0.64 -3.97
C GLU A 54 1.24 -1.85 -3.03
N LYS A 55 0.11 -2.54 -2.91
CA LYS A 55 0.04 -3.78 -2.12
C LYS A 55 0.98 -4.85 -2.65
N ASN A 56 1.00 -5.07 -3.97
CA ASN A 56 1.87 -6.08 -4.58
C ASN A 56 3.35 -5.76 -4.35
N ASP A 57 3.75 -4.50 -4.55
CA ASP A 57 5.13 -4.06 -4.34
C ASP A 57 5.55 -4.23 -2.88
N LEU A 58 4.69 -3.86 -1.93
CA LEU A 58 4.97 -4.03 -0.49
C LEU A 58 5.06 -5.51 -0.10
N GLN A 59 4.21 -6.38 -0.65
CA GLN A 59 4.28 -7.82 -0.39
C GLN A 59 5.52 -8.47 -1.01
N ALA A 60 5.95 -8.02 -2.19
CA ALA A 60 7.20 -8.46 -2.81
C ALA A 60 8.40 -8.09 -1.93
N GLN A 61 8.48 -6.82 -1.49
CA GLN A 61 9.54 -6.36 -0.59
C GLN A 61 9.57 -7.13 0.74
N GLU A 62 8.40 -7.40 1.35
CA GLU A 62 8.33 -8.18 2.58
C GLU A 62 8.80 -9.63 2.36
N SER A 63 8.47 -10.22 1.21
CA SER A 63 8.88 -11.58 0.85
C SER A 63 10.39 -11.67 0.60
N GLU A 64 10.96 -10.71 -0.13
CA GLU A 64 12.40 -10.60 -0.35
C GLU A 64 13.17 -10.42 0.97
N ARG A 65 12.68 -9.54 1.85
CA ARG A 65 13.27 -9.33 3.19
C ARG A 65 13.24 -10.61 4.01
N LYS A 66 12.11 -11.33 4.02
CA LYS A 66 11.99 -12.62 4.73
C LYS A 66 12.97 -13.65 4.19
N GLN A 67 13.08 -13.79 2.87
CA GLN A 67 14.04 -14.72 2.26
C GLN A 67 15.49 -14.33 2.56
N ALA A 68 15.82 -13.04 2.52
CA ALA A 68 17.16 -12.55 2.85
C ALA A 68 17.52 -12.82 4.31
N VAL A 69 16.57 -12.68 5.23
CA VAL A 69 16.76 -13.02 6.66
C VAL A 69 16.92 -14.52 6.83
N GLN A 70 16.08 -15.35 6.20
CA GLN A 70 16.15 -16.81 6.30
C GLN A 70 17.53 -17.32 5.83
N LYS A 71 18.02 -16.84 4.68
CA LYS A 71 19.35 -17.20 4.15
C LYS A 71 20.50 -16.82 5.07
N ARG A 72 20.34 -15.81 5.93
CA ARG A 72 21.36 -15.41 6.93
C ARG A 72 21.31 -16.23 8.21
N ILE A 73 20.20 -16.92 8.47
CA ILE A 73 20.04 -17.79 9.65
C ILE A 73 20.44 -19.23 9.30
N GLU A 74 20.24 -19.65 8.04
CA GLU A 74 20.60 -20.99 7.54
C GLU A 74 22.07 -21.12 7.11
N GLY A 75 22.80 -20.00 6.94
CA GLY A 75 24.24 -19.96 6.65
C GLY A 75 25.05 -19.75 7.91
#